data_AF-A0ABD4T469-F1
#
_entry.id   AF-A0ABD4T469-F1
#
_cell.length_a   1.000
_cell.length_b   1.000
_cell.length_c   1.000
_cell.angle_alpha   90.00
_cell.angle_beta   90.00
_cell.angle_gamma   90.00
#
_symmetry.space_group_name_H-M   'P 1'
#
loop_
_entity.id
_entity.type
_entity.pdbx_description
1 polymer ?
#
loop_
_entity_poly.entity_id
_entity_poly.type
_entity_poly.pdbx_seq_one_letter_code
_entity_poly.pdbx_strand_id
1 'polypeptide(L)' 'MSQQQVALAKARTDLANQRTLLAYCRTALSFFISAAALAKVYAGLFTFILCGALGLTGVIFVVAGIRVYRTYEPLGH' A
#
# COMPACT_ATOMS: atom_id res chain seq x y z
N MET A 1 -22.58 19.34 22.62
CA MET A 1 -21.27 18.91 22.10
C MET A 1 -20.77 19.96 21.13
N SER A 2 -19.62 20.59 21.38
CA SER A 2 -19.17 21.77 20.64
C SER A 2 -18.55 21.41 19.28
N GLN A 3 -18.95 22.12 18.22
CA GLN A 3 -18.53 21.90 16.83
C GLN A 3 -16.99 21.85 16.65
N GLN A 4 -16.24 22.56 17.50
CA GLN A 4 -14.78 22.59 17.46
C GLN A 4 -14.12 21.26 17.85
N GLN A 5 -14.70 20.51 18.80
CA GLN A 5 -14.18 19.20 19.20
C GLN A 5 -14.35 18.17 18.08
N VAL A 6 -15.46 18.27 17.32
CA VAL A 6 -15.73 17.41 16.17
C VAL A 6 -14.72 17.66 15.05
N ALA A 7 -14.41 18.93 14.76
CA ALA A 7 -13.43 19.29 13.72
C ALA A 7 -12.00 18.79 14.04
N LEU A 8 -11.56 18.97 15.30
CA LEU A 8 -10.24 18.50 15.76
C LEU A 8 -10.16 16.97 15.78
N ALA A 9 -11.23 16.28 16.15
CA ALA A 9 -11.30 14.83 16.10
C ALA A 9 -11.15 14.33 14.65
N LYS A 10 -11.86 14.95 13.70
CA LYS A 10 -11.82 14.59 12.27
C LYS A 10 -10.42 14.74 11.67
N ALA A 11 -9.76 15.87 11.95
CA ALA A 11 -8.41 16.14 11.47
C ALA A 11 -7.37 15.12 11.97
N ARG A 12 -7.52 14.61 13.21
CA ARG A 12 -6.66 13.55 13.74
C ARG A 12 -6.90 12.21 13.08
N THR A 13 -8.14 11.89 12.72
CA THR A 13 -8.49 10.66 12.01
C THR A 13 -7.92 10.67 10.60
N ASP A 14 -8.04 11.78 9.88
CA ASP A 14 -7.50 11.90 8.51
C ASP A 14 -5.98 11.76 8.47
N LEU A 15 -5.28 12.42 9.39
CA LEU A 15 -3.82 12.31 9.50
C LEU A 15 -3.38 10.88 9.87
N ALA A 16 -4.15 10.18 10.72
CA ALA A 16 -3.90 8.78 11.03
C ALA A 16 -4.11 7.88 9.79
N ASN A 17 -5.15 8.13 9.00
CA ASN A 17 -5.43 7.37 7.78
C ASN A 17 -4.33 7.55 6.71
N GLN A 18 -3.80 8.77 6.58
CA GLN A 18 -2.66 9.05 5.70
C GLN A 18 -1.39 8.32 6.14
N ARG A 19 -1.13 8.22 7.45
CA ARG A 19 0.00 7.44 7.98
C ARG A 19 -0.17 5.95 7.69
N THR A 20 -1.37 5.42 7.88
CA THR A 20 -1.71 4.03 7.54
C THR A 20 -1.52 3.76 6.05
N LEU A 21 -1.96 4.67 5.18
CA LEU A 21 -1.73 4.60 3.74
C LEU A 21 -0.23 4.52 3.39
N LEU A 22 0.57 5.45 3.92
CA LEU A 22 2.01 5.48 3.70
C LEU A 22 2.69 4.20 4.19
N ALA A 23 2.24 3.65 5.32
CA ALA A 23 2.70 2.37 5.83
C ALA A 23 2.37 1.21 4.87
N TYR A 24 1.16 1.17 4.31
CA TYR A 24 0.79 0.18 3.29
C TYR A 24 1.66 0.30 2.03
N CYS A 25 1.88 1.52 1.52
CA CYS A 25 2.76 1.74 0.37
C CYS A 25 4.19 1.25 0.66
N ARG A 26 4.73 1.57 1.83
CA ARG A 26 6.07 1.12 2.25
C ARG A 26 6.17 -0.41 2.28
N THR A 27 5.18 -1.07 2.88
CA THR A 27 5.13 -2.55 2.93
C THR A 27 5.09 -3.14 1.52
N ALA A 28 4.28 -2.57 0.61
CA ALA A 28 4.22 -2.98 -0.78
C ALA A 28 5.59 -2.85 -1.48
N LEU A 29 6.28 -1.72 -1.32
CA LEU A 29 7.63 -1.53 -1.87
C LEU A 29 8.63 -2.55 -1.31
N SER A 30 8.59 -2.84 0.00
CA SER A 30 9.44 -3.86 0.60
C SER A 30 9.22 -5.24 -0.02
N PHE A 31 7.96 -5.63 -0.27
CA PHE A 31 7.65 -6.89 -0.97
C PHE A 31 8.21 -6.90 -2.40
N PHE A 32 8.13 -5.79 -3.15
CA PHE A 32 8.74 -5.69 -4.48
C PHE A 32 10.26 -5.83 -4.44
N ILE A 33 10.92 -5.17 -3.49
CA ILE A 33 12.38 -5.24 -3.32
C ILE A 33 12.79 -6.68 -2.97
N SER A 34 12.09 -7.33 -2.04
CA SER A 34 12.34 -8.74 -1.71
C SER A 34 12.13 -9.66 -2.90
N ALA A 35 11.07 -9.47 -3.70
CA ALA A 35 10.84 -10.26 -4.91
C ALA A 35 11.96 -10.08 -5.94
N ALA A 36 12.40 -8.85 -6.18
CA ALA A 36 13.51 -8.56 -7.09
C ALA A 36 14.85 -9.13 -6.59
N ALA A 37 15.09 -9.08 -5.28
CA ALA A 37 16.27 -9.67 -4.66
C ALA A 37 16.27 -11.20 -4.80
N LEU A 38 15.15 -11.87 -4.51
CA LEU A 38 15.04 -13.32 -4.67
C LEU A 38 15.17 -13.76 -6.15
N ALA A 39 14.59 -12.99 -7.07
CA ALA A 39 14.71 -13.25 -8.51
C ALA A 39 16.16 -13.18 -9.01
N LYS A 40 16.99 -12.30 -8.43
CA LYS A 40 18.42 -12.21 -8.77
C LYS A 40 19.27 -13.33 -8.18
N VAL A 41 18.91 -13.88 -7.02
CA VAL A 41 19.75 -14.83 -6.27
C VAL A 41 19.58 -16.27 -6.78
N TYR A 42 18.43 -16.65 -7.34
CA TYR A 42 18.17 -18.05 -7.75
C TYR A 42 17.66 -18.17 -9.19
N ALA A 43 18.39 -18.82 -10.09
CA ALA A 43 17.96 -19.10 -11.47
C ALA A 43 17.45 -20.55 -11.61
N GLY A 44 16.35 -20.90 -10.95
CA GLY A 44 15.74 -22.24 -11.01
C GLY A 44 14.21 -22.20 -11.18
N LEU A 45 13.61 -23.33 -11.59
CA LEU A 45 12.16 -23.46 -11.80
C LEU A 45 11.34 -23.03 -10.56
N PHE A 46 11.87 -23.31 -9.36
CA PHE A 46 11.28 -22.88 -8.08
C PHE A 46 11.20 -21.35 -7.99
N THR A 47 12.24 -20.63 -8.43
CA THR A 47 12.22 -19.16 -8.46
C THR A 47 11.18 -18.62 -9.42
N PHE A 48 10.94 -19.29 -10.54
CA PHE A 48 9.93 -18.85 -11.50
C PHE A 48 8.51 -18.91 -10.89
N ILE A 49 8.18 -20.00 -10.19
CA ILE A 49 6.89 -20.17 -9.49
C ILE A 49 6.78 -19.14 -8.35
N LEU A 50 7.84 -18.98 -7.55
CA LEU A 50 7.86 -18.05 -6.42
C LEU A 50 7.76 -16.58 -6.87
N CYS A 51 8.44 -16.23 -7.97
CA CYS A 51 8.41 -14.89 -8.57
C CYS A 51 7.04 -14.60 -9.20
N GLY A 52 6.37 -15.60 -9.77
CA GLY A 52 4.97 -15.50 -10.20
C GLY A 52 4.02 -15.23 -9.04
N ALA A 53 4.12 -16.00 -7.95
CA ALA A 53 3.31 -15.81 -6.75
C ALA A 53 3.55 -14.44 -6.08
N LEU A 54 4.82 -14.04 -5.91
CA LEU A 54 5.19 -12.73 -5.37
C LEU A 54 4.75 -11.60 -6.29
N GLY A 55 4.88 -11.77 -7.62
CA GLY A 55 4.38 -10.82 -8.61
C GLY A 55 2.88 -10.60 -8.50
N LEU A 56 2.09 -11.67 -8.37
CA LEU A 56 0.64 -11.58 -8.16
C LEU A 56 0.31 -10.85 -6.85
N THR A 57 1.01 -11.15 -5.75
CA THR A 57 0.81 -10.41 -4.50
C THR A 57 1.17 -8.93 -4.64
N GLY A 58 2.23 -8.61 -5.38
CA GLY A 58 2.62 -7.23 -5.69
C GLY A 58 1.55 -6.49 -6.50
N VAL A 59 0.95 -7.14 -7.50
CA VAL A 59 -0.16 -6.56 -8.28
C VAL A 59 -1.37 -6.29 -7.40
N ILE A 60 -1.73 -7.20 -6.49
CA ILE A 60 -2.84 -6.99 -5.54
C ILE A 60 -2.58 -5.77 -4.66
N PHE A 61 -1.35 -5.62 -4.15
CA PHE A 61 -0.96 -4.46 -3.33
C PHE A 61 -0.96 -3.15 -4.12
N VAL A 62 -0.53 -3.15 -5.39
CA VAL A 62 -0.58 -1.96 -6.25
C VAL A 62 -2.02 -1.58 -6.56
N VAL A 63 -2.88 -2.55 -6.91
CA VAL A 63 -4.31 -2.30 -7.16
C VAL A 63 -4.98 -1.78 -5.89
N ALA A 64 -4.69 -2.34 -4.72
CA ALA A 64 -5.17 -1.82 -3.44
C ALA A 64 -4.68 -0.38 -3.20
N GLY A 65 -3.40 -0.10 -3.44
CA GLY A 65 -2.82 1.25 -3.34
C GLY A 65 -3.52 2.26 -4.25
N ILE A 66 -3.74 1.92 -5.53
CA ILE A 66 -4.44 2.77 -6.50
C ILE A 66 -5.90 2.98 -6.11
N ARG A 67 -6.61 1.91 -5.69
CA ARG A 67 -8.01 2.00 -5.23
C ARG A 67 -8.14 2.94 -4.05
N VAL A 68 -7.20 2.86 -3.11
CA VAL A 68 -7.19 3.72 -1.94
C VAL A 68 -6.83 5.16 -2.34
N TYR A 69 -5.81 5.40 -3.17
CA TYR A 69 -5.48 6.74 -3.65
C TYR A 69 -6.65 7.43 -4.35
N ARG A 70 -7.36 6.70 -5.22
CA ARG A 70 -8.57 7.16 -5.90
C ARG A 70 -9.76 7.39 -4.94
N THR A 71 -9.77 6.74 -3.78
CA THR A 71 -10.79 6.95 -2.73
C THR A 71 -10.53 8.25 -1.93
N TYR A 72 -9.32 8.81 -2.00
CA TYR A 72 -8.99 10.13 -1.44
C TYR A 72 -9.18 11.28 -2.44
N GLU A 73 -9.46 10.98 -3.72
CA GLU A 73 -9.77 11.96 -4.76
C GLU A 73 -11.23 12.54 -4.76
N PRO A 74 -12.26 12.06 -4.02
CA PRO A 74 -13.61 12.61 -4.12
C PRO A 74 -13.86 13.86 -3.24
N LEU A 75 -12.82 14.53 -2.72
CA LEU A 75 -12.94 15.77 -1.92
C LEU A 75 -12.16 16.95 -2.51
N GLY A 76 -11.97 16.93 -3.82
CA GLY A 76 -11.36 18.02 -4.58
C GLY A 76 -12.19 18.42 -5.78
N HIS A 77 -13.46 18.81 -5.57
CA HIS A 77 -14.21 19.82 -6.32
C HIS A 77 -15.51 20.15 -5.57
#